data_AF-A0A9E1I2R7-F1
#
_entry.id   AF-A0A9E1I2R7-F1
#
_cell.length_a   1.000
_cell.length_b   1.000
_cell.length_c   1.000
_cell.angle_alpha   90.00
_cell.angle_beta   90.00
_cell.angle_gamma   90.00
#
_symmetry.space_group_name_H-M   'P 1'
#
loop_
_entity.id
_entity.type
_entity.pdbx_description
1 polymer ?
#
loop_
_entity_poly.entity_id
_entity_poly.type
_entity_poly.pdbx_seq_one_letter_code
_entity_poly.pdbx_strand_id
1 'polypeptide(L)'
;MSRIIISILLMTMGFCGCGLSQRNTDDIDGGVKTYNSGENSPKVVESTEIISFEFEVSLYNIVVEEESELVGRNYKLNAVLEDGAVKSKIKWRDRVGAGEEHDFTADASFMTNLQEIVSKYNFAQYNGYISKVSGLPDMYGVKIDINYASGERIYAHDNQDCFIPFEAIEELVRIFEESEKE
;
A
#
# COMPACT_ATOMS: atom_id res chain seq x y z
N MET A 1 -76.51 -7.94 32.39
CA MET A 1 -75.89 -6.60 32.23
C MET A 1 -74.69 -6.54 33.15
N SER A 2 -73.48 -6.67 32.58
CA SER A 2 -72.24 -6.90 33.33
C SER A 2 -71.10 -6.19 32.61
N ARG A 3 -70.50 -5.21 33.31
CA ARG A 3 -69.13 -4.64 33.15
C ARG A 3 -68.85 -3.94 31.80
N ILE A 4 -67.96 -2.96 31.63
CA ILE A 4 -66.67 -2.65 32.25
C ILE A 4 -66.44 -1.13 32.10
N ILE A 5 -66.04 -0.45 33.17
CA ILE A 5 -65.46 0.90 33.14
C ILE A 5 -64.01 0.74 32.68
N ILE A 6 -63.66 1.28 31.52
CA ILE A 6 -62.27 1.32 31.04
C ILE A 6 -61.65 2.64 31.49
N SER A 7 -60.77 2.54 32.49
CA SER A 7 -59.87 3.59 32.94
C SER A 7 -58.94 4.02 31.80
N ILE A 8 -58.99 5.31 31.44
CA ILE A 8 -58.01 5.93 30.55
C ILE A 8 -56.78 6.27 31.40
N LEU A 9 -55.76 5.40 31.35
CA LEU A 9 -54.45 5.62 31.94
C LEU A 9 -53.52 6.25 30.89
N LEU A 10 -52.81 7.30 31.30
CA LEU A 10 -51.78 8.00 30.53
C LEU A 10 -50.75 7.07 29.89
N MET A 11 -50.38 7.35 28.64
CA MET A 11 -49.00 7.22 28.19
C MET A 11 -48.60 8.51 27.47
N THR A 12 -47.95 9.41 28.22
CA THR A 12 -47.11 10.45 27.64
C THR A 12 -45.93 9.77 26.96
N MET A 13 -45.94 9.71 25.63
CA MET A 13 -44.72 9.42 24.88
C MET A 13 -43.79 10.62 25.03
N GLY A 14 -42.96 10.56 26.07
CA GLY A 14 -41.71 11.30 26.07
C GLY A 14 -40.89 10.76 24.91
N PHE A 15 -40.80 11.55 23.84
CA PHE A 15 -39.71 11.43 22.88
C PHE A 15 -38.43 11.67 23.66
N CYS A 16 -37.90 10.59 24.25
CA CYS A 16 -36.50 10.52 24.61
C CYS A 16 -35.79 10.62 23.27
N GLY A 17 -35.37 11.85 22.93
CA GLY A 17 -34.46 12.09 21.84
C GLY A 17 -33.26 11.22 22.11
N CYS A 18 -33.21 10.05 21.46
CA CYS A 18 -31.96 9.40 21.17
C CYS A 18 -31.16 10.49 20.46
N GLY A 19 -30.28 11.15 21.21
CA GLY A 19 -29.27 12.01 20.64
C GLY A 19 -28.65 11.18 19.55
N LEU A 20 -28.89 11.58 18.30
CA LEU A 20 -28.06 11.16 17.20
C LEU A 20 -26.65 11.43 17.70
N SER A 21 -25.92 10.36 17.99
CA SER A 21 -24.48 10.46 18.21
C SER A 21 -23.99 11.23 17.00
N GLN A 22 -23.61 12.47 17.24
CA GLN A 22 -22.97 13.30 16.26
C GLN A 22 -21.74 12.48 15.92
N ARG A 23 -21.78 11.77 14.79
CA ARG A 23 -20.57 11.20 14.20
C ARG A 23 -19.63 12.39 14.18
N ASN A 24 -18.54 12.32 14.92
CA ASN A 24 -17.42 13.21 14.70
C ASN A 24 -17.19 13.11 13.19
N THR A 25 -17.59 14.13 12.46
CA THR A 25 -17.11 14.35 11.11
C THR A 25 -15.68 14.77 11.34
N ASP A 26 -14.83 13.79 11.63
CA ASP A 26 -13.40 13.92 11.42
C ASP A 26 -13.30 14.45 10.00
N ASP A 27 -12.78 15.67 9.89
CA ASP A 27 -12.64 16.44 8.66
C ASP A 27 -12.56 15.54 7.43
N ILE A 28 -13.67 15.43 6.67
CA ILE A 28 -13.58 15.11 5.25
C ILE A 28 -13.14 16.41 4.56
N ASP A 29 -12.01 16.93 5.01
CA ASP A 29 -11.25 17.88 4.24
C ASP A 29 -10.52 17.02 3.21
N GLY A 30 -10.80 17.23 1.92
CA GLY A 30 -10.02 16.65 0.82
C GLY A 30 -8.57 17.14 0.79
N GLY A 31 -8.09 17.69 1.91
CA GLY A 31 -6.75 18.15 2.14
C GLY A 31 -5.74 17.03 1.98
N VAL A 32 -4.69 17.38 1.25
CA VAL A 32 -3.46 16.60 1.17
C VAL A 32 -2.65 16.90 2.42
N LYS A 33 -2.33 15.87 3.20
CA LYS A 33 -1.35 15.96 4.27
C LYS A 33 -0.07 15.34 3.77
N THR A 34 0.90 16.19 3.46
CA THR A 34 2.28 15.76 3.29
C THR A 34 2.91 15.68 4.67
N TYR A 35 3.15 14.46 5.16
CA TYR A 35 3.95 14.28 6.35
C TYR A 35 5.39 14.34 5.92
N ASN A 36 6.03 15.49 6.15
CA ASN A 36 7.42 15.70 5.77
C ASN A 36 8.37 15.01 6.77
N SER A 37 8.21 13.71 6.97
CA SER A 37 9.23 12.88 7.62
C SER A 37 10.51 12.79 6.78
N GLY A 38 10.43 13.14 5.49
CA GLY A 38 11.46 12.86 4.48
C GLY A 38 12.53 13.91 4.24
N GLU A 39 12.40 15.15 4.75
CA GLU A 39 13.47 16.14 4.59
C GLU A 39 14.71 15.78 5.43
N ASN A 40 14.50 15.13 6.58
CA ASN A 40 15.57 14.66 7.46
C ASN A 40 15.93 13.17 7.25
N SER A 41 15.18 12.45 6.41
CA SER A 41 15.50 11.05 6.11
C SER A 41 16.76 10.98 5.22
N PRO A 42 17.69 10.04 5.51
CA PRO A 42 18.86 9.84 4.66
C PRO A 42 18.43 9.53 3.21
N LYS A 43 18.95 10.33 2.28
CA LYS A 43 18.72 10.19 0.83
C LYS A 43 19.78 9.35 0.13
N VAL A 44 20.74 8.86 0.93
CA VAL A 44 21.77 7.92 0.55
C VAL A 44 21.65 6.78 1.55
N VAL A 45 21.70 5.56 1.05
CA VAL A 45 21.78 4.34 1.85
C VAL A 45 23.08 3.66 1.47
N GLU A 46 23.94 3.44 2.46
CA GLU A 46 25.26 2.81 2.24
C GLU A 46 25.14 1.28 2.24
N SER A 47 24.08 0.76 2.87
CA SER A 47 23.83 -0.67 2.93
C SER A 47 23.37 -1.27 1.60
N THR A 48 23.87 -2.46 1.32
CA THR A 48 23.51 -3.25 0.14
C THR A 48 22.79 -4.55 0.48
N GLU A 49 22.75 -4.92 1.76
CA GLU A 49 22.17 -6.18 2.23
C GLU A 49 20.70 -5.99 2.63
N ILE A 50 19.79 -6.17 1.67
CA ILE A 50 18.34 -6.17 1.92
C ILE A 50 17.95 -7.43 2.70
N ILE A 51 17.18 -7.25 3.78
CA ILE A 51 16.57 -8.35 4.56
C ILE A 51 15.06 -8.47 4.34
N SER A 52 14.41 -7.36 3.97
CA SER A 52 13.00 -7.37 3.57
C SER A 52 12.72 -6.30 2.54
N PHE A 53 11.90 -6.64 1.56
CA PHE A 53 11.42 -5.75 0.52
C PHE A 53 9.90 -5.86 0.43
N GLU A 54 9.21 -4.72 0.51
CA GLU A 54 7.77 -4.62 0.25
C GLU A 54 7.54 -3.47 -0.73
N PHE A 55 6.78 -3.76 -1.79
CA PHE A 55 6.41 -2.80 -2.79
C PHE A 55 4.94 -2.98 -3.16
N GLU A 56 4.16 -1.90 -3.07
CA GLU A 56 2.78 -1.88 -3.54
C GLU A 56 2.60 -0.75 -4.53
N VAL A 57 1.96 -0.99 -5.66
CA VAL A 57 1.72 0.06 -6.66
C VAL A 57 0.39 -0.12 -7.36
N SER A 58 -0.30 0.99 -7.60
CA SER A 58 -1.49 1.07 -8.44
C SER A 58 -1.14 1.63 -9.81
N LEU A 59 -1.35 0.85 -10.85
CA LEU A 59 -1.17 1.26 -12.25
C LEU A 59 -2.52 1.49 -12.92
N TYR A 60 -3.58 1.73 -12.15
CA TYR A 60 -4.89 1.98 -12.71
C TYR A 60 -4.89 3.22 -13.59
N ASN A 61 -4.34 4.34 -13.12
CA ASN A 61 -4.46 5.63 -13.79
C ASN A 61 -3.17 6.08 -14.49
N ILE A 62 -2.21 5.17 -14.70
CA ILE A 62 -0.96 5.50 -15.37
C ILE A 62 -1.21 5.70 -16.88
N VAL A 63 -0.52 6.67 -17.46
CA VAL A 63 -0.49 6.91 -18.91
C VAL A 63 0.93 6.62 -19.37
N VAL A 64 1.09 5.63 -20.23
CA VAL A 64 2.37 5.19 -20.80
C VAL A 64 2.32 5.32 -22.33
N GLU A 65 3.48 5.52 -22.96
CA GLU A 65 3.57 5.69 -24.41
C GLU A 65 3.36 4.38 -25.17
N GLU A 66 3.79 3.25 -24.58
CA GLU A 66 3.67 1.91 -25.14
C GLU A 66 2.65 1.07 -24.37
N GLU A 67 1.88 0.23 -25.07
CA GLU A 67 0.94 -0.68 -24.42
C GLU A 67 1.70 -1.68 -23.54
N SER A 68 1.40 -1.69 -22.24
CA SER A 68 1.99 -2.61 -21.27
C SER A 68 0.88 -3.36 -20.53
N GLU A 69 1.06 -4.67 -20.35
CA GLU A 69 0.10 -5.54 -19.65
C GLU A 69 -0.03 -5.21 -18.17
N LEU A 70 0.91 -4.45 -17.60
CA LEU A 70 0.87 -3.99 -16.21
C LEU A 70 -0.18 -2.90 -15.99
N VAL A 71 -0.52 -2.15 -17.04
CA VAL A 71 -1.48 -1.04 -16.97
C VAL A 71 -2.86 -1.57 -16.56
N GLY A 72 -3.53 -0.85 -15.66
CA GLY A 72 -4.84 -1.25 -15.19
C GLY A 72 -4.81 -2.30 -14.08
N ARG A 73 -3.65 -2.59 -13.49
CA ARG A 73 -3.49 -3.51 -12.35
C ARG A 73 -2.90 -2.80 -11.12
N ASN A 74 -3.17 -3.36 -9.95
CA ASN A 74 -2.44 -3.09 -8.71
C ASN A 74 -1.53 -4.28 -8.41
N TYR A 75 -0.29 -4.03 -8.04
CA TYR A 75 0.70 -5.04 -7.68
C TYR A 75 1.09 -4.92 -6.20
N LYS A 76 1.34 -6.07 -5.58
CA LYS A 76 1.99 -6.21 -4.28
C LYS A 76 3.11 -7.24 -4.40
N LEU A 77 4.33 -6.79 -4.16
CA LEU A 77 5.55 -7.59 -4.18
C LEU A 77 6.12 -7.63 -2.78
N ASN A 78 6.46 -8.81 -2.29
CA ASN A 78 7.06 -8.99 -0.97
C ASN A 78 8.19 -10.01 -1.05
N ALA A 79 9.33 -9.72 -0.46
CA ALA A 79 10.43 -10.66 -0.30
C ALA A 79 11.05 -10.50 1.09
N VAL A 80 11.28 -11.62 1.78
CA VAL A 80 11.88 -11.63 3.13
C VAL A 80 12.97 -12.70 3.18
N LEU A 81 14.16 -12.33 3.66
CA LEU A 81 15.26 -13.24 3.89
C LEU A 81 15.08 -13.94 5.25
N GLU A 82 14.83 -15.24 5.24
CA GLU A 82 14.64 -16.08 6.42
C GLU A 82 15.49 -17.34 6.30
N ASP A 83 16.33 -17.62 7.30
CA ASP A 83 17.15 -18.84 7.39
C ASP A 83 18.00 -19.12 6.12
N GLY A 84 18.48 -18.07 5.45
CA GLY A 84 19.32 -18.16 4.25
C GLY A 84 18.56 -18.36 2.94
N ALA A 85 17.23 -18.42 2.97
CA ALA A 85 16.36 -18.46 1.79
C ALA A 85 15.47 -17.22 1.74
N VAL A 86 15.02 -16.85 0.55
CA VAL A 86 14.12 -15.71 0.35
C VAL A 86 12.70 -16.21 0.14
N LYS A 87 11.79 -15.85 1.05
CA LYS A 87 10.36 -16.08 0.90
C LYS A 87 9.76 -14.92 0.12
N SER A 88 9.25 -15.20 -1.07
CA SER A 88 8.75 -14.19 -1.98
C SER A 88 7.28 -14.40 -2.32
N LYS A 89 6.58 -13.31 -2.56
CA LYS A 89 5.18 -13.26 -2.95
C LYS A 89 4.96 -12.17 -3.98
N ILE A 90 4.24 -12.52 -5.05
CA ILE A 90 3.68 -11.56 -5.99
C ILE A 90 2.16 -11.71 -6.00
N LYS A 91 1.48 -10.57 -6.01
CA LYS A 91 0.03 -10.51 -6.13
C LYS A 91 -0.33 -9.35 -7.04
N TRP A 92 -1.27 -9.59 -7.95
CA TRP A 92 -1.86 -8.50 -8.71
C TRP A 92 -3.38 -8.59 -8.75
N ARG A 93 -4.03 -7.45 -8.93
CA ARG A 93 -5.47 -7.36 -9.18
C ARG A 93 -5.79 -6.32 -10.24
N ASP A 94 -6.76 -6.60 -11.09
CA ASP A 94 -7.32 -5.62 -12.01
C ASP A 94 -8.48 -4.82 -11.38
N ARG A 95 -9.00 -3.87 -12.15
CA ARG A 95 -10.12 -3.01 -11.73
C ARG A 95 -11.44 -3.75 -11.50
N VAL A 96 -11.63 -4.93 -12.09
CA VAL A 96 -12.86 -5.73 -11.96
C VAL A 96 -12.75 -6.79 -10.87
N GLY A 97 -11.59 -6.88 -10.22
CA GLY A 97 -11.33 -7.78 -9.10
C GLY A 97 -10.76 -9.14 -9.50
N ALA A 98 -10.46 -9.37 -10.78
CA ALA A 98 -9.64 -10.51 -11.18
C ALA A 98 -8.20 -10.28 -10.73
N GLY A 99 -7.42 -11.35 -10.59
CA GLY A 99 -6.07 -11.28 -10.10
C GLY A 99 -5.48 -12.63 -9.80
N GLU A 100 -4.17 -12.65 -9.61
CA GLU A 100 -3.42 -13.82 -9.22
C GLU A 100 -2.55 -13.52 -8.01
N GLU A 101 -2.19 -14.59 -7.30
CA GLU A 101 -1.35 -14.53 -6.12
C GLU A 101 -0.48 -15.80 -6.10
N HIS A 102 0.83 -15.60 -6.04
CA HIS A 102 1.81 -16.67 -6.10
C HIS A 102 2.86 -16.45 -5.01
N ASP A 103 3.26 -17.55 -4.37
CA ASP A 103 4.31 -17.59 -3.36
C ASP A 103 5.43 -18.51 -3.86
N PHE A 104 6.69 -18.11 -3.71
CA PHE A 104 7.85 -18.90 -4.10
C PHE A 104 9.00 -18.74 -3.11
N THR A 105 10.00 -19.62 -3.20
CA THR A 105 11.25 -19.51 -2.43
C THR A 105 12.39 -19.36 -3.42
N ALA A 106 13.24 -18.36 -3.20
CA ALA A 106 14.42 -18.09 -4.01
C ALA A 106 15.68 -18.10 -3.16
N ASP A 107 16.84 -18.16 -3.82
CA ASP A 107 18.14 -18.02 -3.17
C ASP A 107 18.39 -16.57 -2.73
N ALA A 108 19.34 -16.38 -1.81
CA ALA A 108 19.75 -15.05 -1.32
C ALA A 108 20.21 -14.08 -2.45
N SER A 109 20.61 -14.60 -3.61
CA SER A 109 20.92 -13.79 -4.80
C SER A 109 19.72 -12.96 -5.27
N PHE A 110 18.49 -13.37 -5.00
CA PHE A 110 17.29 -12.60 -5.33
C PHE A 110 17.29 -11.22 -4.63
N MET A 111 17.74 -11.14 -3.38
CA MET A 111 17.91 -9.87 -2.67
C MET A 111 19.00 -8.99 -3.29
N THR A 112 20.01 -9.59 -3.90
CA THR A 112 21.04 -8.85 -4.64
C THR A 112 20.47 -8.23 -5.90
N ASN A 113 19.67 -8.99 -6.67
CA ASN A 113 18.97 -8.47 -7.85
C ASN A 113 18.01 -7.32 -7.48
N LEU A 114 17.29 -7.44 -6.36
CA LEU A 114 16.47 -6.35 -5.83
C LEU A 114 17.31 -5.10 -5.52
N GLN A 115 18.46 -5.26 -4.86
CA GLN A 115 19.34 -4.15 -4.54
C GLN A 115 19.90 -3.46 -5.80
N GLU A 116 20.16 -4.20 -6.88
CA GLU A 116 20.59 -3.64 -8.16
C GLU A 116 19.51 -2.71 -8.75
N ILE A 117 18.24 -3.11 -8.72
CA ILE A 117 17.12 -2.27 -9.17
C ILE A 117 16.99 -1.03 -8.28
N VAL A 118 17.02 -1.22 -6.95
CA VAL A 118 16.96 -0.13 -5.96
C VAL A 118 18.05 0.92 -6.22
N SER A 119 19.26 0.46 -6.54
CA SER A 119 20.41 1.32 -6.81
C SER A 119 20.30 2.01 -8.18
N LYS A 120 19.94 1.25 -9.23
CA LYS A 120 19.77 1.74 -10.60
C LYS A 120 18.76 2.88 -10.70
N TYR A 121 17.64 2.76 -9.99
CA TYR A 121 16.57 3.76 -9.98
C TYR A 121 16.64 4.72 -8.78
N ASN A 122 17.70 4.64 -7.97
CA ASN A 122 17.97 5.50 -6.83
C ASN A 122 16.75 5.66 -5.89
N PHE A 123 16.18 4.55 -5.42
CA PHE A 123 14.99 4.62 -4.56
C PHE A 123 15.22 5.38 -3.24
N ALA A 124 16.47 5.47 -2.78
CA ALA A 124 16.85 6.23 -1.60
C ALA A 124 16.46 7.72 -1.69
N GLN A 125 16.35 8.29 -2.90
CA GLN A 125 15.91 9.69 -3.08
C GLN A 125 14.50 9.93 -2.52
N TYR A 126 13.64 8.92 -2.55
CA TYR A 126 12.26 8.99 -2.07
C TYR A 126 12.14 8.74 -0.57
N ASN A 127 13.22 8.34 0.12
CA ASN A 127 13.15 7.93 1.52
C ASN A 127 12.50 8.99 2.43
N GLY A 128 11.51 8.57 3.21
CA GLY A 128 10.69 9.40 4.10
C GLY A 128 9.63 10.27 3.42
N TYR A 129 9.47 10.20 2.09
CA TYR A 129 8.36 10.85 1.40
C TYR A 129 7.03 10.18 1.79
N ILE A 130 6.15 10.94 2.46
CA ILE A 130 4.83 10.47 2.84
C ILE A 130 3.78 11.52 2.44
N SER A 131 2.92 11.15 1.50
CA SER A 131 1.79 11.95 1.06
C SER A 131 0.49 11.17 1.26
N LYS A 132 -0.47 11.79 1.93
CA LYS A 132 -1.78 11.19 2.15
C LYS A 132 -2.88 12.15 1.82
N VAL A 133 -3.76 11.72 0.93
CA VAL A 133 -5.00 12.41 0.59
C VAL A 133 -6.14 11.75 1.34
N SER A 134 -6.83 12.52 2.17
CA SER A 134 -7.98 12.05 2.93
C SER A 134 -9.10 11.59 1.99
N GLY A 135 -9.70 10.44 2.30
CA GLY A 135 -10.78 9.86 1.49
C GLY A 135 -10.31 9.02 0.29
N LEU A 136 -9.01 9.02 -0.06
CA LEU A 136 -8.45 8.07 -1.00
C LEU A 136 -8.02 6.78 -0.28
N PRO A 137 -8.40 5.59 -0.79
CA PRO A 137 -7.83 4.33 -0.35
C PRO A 137 -6.32 4.29 -0.58
N ASP A 138 -5.59 3.57 0.28
CA ASP A 138 -4.14 3.39 0.15
C ASP A 138 -3.73 2.66 -1.15
N MET A 139 -4.68 2.05 -1.86
CA MET A 139 -4.46 1.23 -3.05
C MET A 139 -4.37 2.02 -4.38
N TYR A 140 -4.26 3.35 -4.35
CA TYR A 140 -4.26 4.20 -5.57
C TYR A 140 -2.92 4.81 -5.95
N GLY A 141 -1.92 4.84 -5.05
CA GLY A 141 -0.59 5.33 -5.36
C GLY A 141 0.47 4.24 -5.26
N VAL A 142 1.52 4.50 -4.48
CA VAL A 142 2.67 3.61 -4.32
C VAL A 142 3.17 3.58 -2.88
N LYS A 143 3.63 2.42 -2.44
CA LYS A 143 4.34 2.19 -1.19
C LYS A 143 5.63 1.44 -1.47
N ILE A 144 6.71 1.87 -0.84
CA ILE A 144 7.96 1.12 -0.78
C ILE A 144 8.46 1.05 0.65
N ASP A 145 8.91 -0.14 1.05
CA ASP A 145 9.48 -0.41 2.36
C ASP A 145 10.63 -1.43 2.21
N ILE A 146 11.85 -0.96 2.40
CA ILE A 146 13.06 -1.77 2.27
C ILE A 146 13.81 -1.68 3.60
N ASN A 147 14.05 -2.82 4.23
CA ASN A 147 14.86 -2.90 5.44
C ASN A 147 16.19 -3.59 5.12
N TYR A 148 17.25 -3.04 5.67
CA TYR A 148 18.62 -3.52 5.49
C TYR A 148 19.14 -4.19 6.75
N ALA A 149 20.10 -5.11 6.60
CA ALA A 149 20.74 -5.81 7.71
C ALA A 149 21.42 -4.86 8.72
N SER A 150 21.87 -3.69 8.26
CA SER A 150 22.45 -2.63 9.08
C SER A 150 21.45 -1.92 10.00
N GLY A 151 20.15 -2.09 9.75
CA GLY A 151 19.08 -1.30 10.36
C GLY A 151 18.70 -0.03 9.57
N GLU A 152 19.38 0.27 8.46
CA GLU A 152 18.91 1.29 7.52
C GLU A 152 17.57 0.89 6.91
N ARG A 153 16.75 1.89 6.55
CA ARG A 153 15.44 1.69 5.95
C ARG A 153 15.15 2.73 4.88
N ILE A 154 14.62 2.29 3.75
CA ILE A 154 13.96 3.14 2.76
C ILE A 154 12.47 2.95 2.94
N TYR A 155 11.75 4.00 3.31
CA TYR A 155 10.30 3.97 3.40
C TYR A 155 9.70 5.17 2.70
N ALA A 156 8.78 4.95 1.76
CA ALA A 156 8.01 6.03 1.15
C ALA A 156 6.60 5.57 0.80
N HIS A 157 5.65 6.49 0.85
CA HIS A 157 4.24 6.19 0.64
C HIS A 157 3.48 7.39 0.08
N ASP A 158 2.73 7.18 -0.99
CA ASP A 158 1.76 8.12 -1.54
C ASP A 158 0.50 7.35 -1.89
N ASN A 159 -0.66 7.74 -1.36
CA ASN A 159 -1.91 7.04 -1.66
C ASN A 159 -2.64 7.59 -2.91
N GLN A 160 -2.07 8.57 -3.61
CA GLN A 160 -2.66 9.19 -4.80
C GLN A 160 -1.82 8.99 -6.06
N ASP A 161 -0.51 9.15 -5.96
CA ASP A 161 0.39 9.19 -7.13
C ASP A 161 1.45 8.09 -7.08
N CYS A 162 1.94 7.71 -8.26
CA CYS A 162 3.08 6.80 -8.41
C CYS A 162 4.33 7.62 -8.76
N PHE A 163 5.18 7.86 -7.76
CA PHE A 163 6.44 8.58 -7.94
C PHE A 163 7.61 7.70 -8.41
N ILE A 164 7.37 6.41 -8.63
CA ILE A 164 8.36 5.43 -9.08
C ILE A 164 8.30 5.34 -10.61
N PRO A 165 9.45 5.45 -11.33
CA PRO A 165 9.48 5.32 -12.78
C PRO A 165 8.88 4.00 -13.27
N PHE A 166 8.17 4.03 -14.39
CA PHE A 166 7.47 2.85 -14.91
C PHE A 166 8.42 1.70 -15.23
N GLU A 167 9.60 1.99 -15.76
CA GLU A 167 10.64 1.02 -16.09
C GLU A 167 11.16 0.28 -14.84
N ALA A 168 11.18 0.96 -13.68
CA ALA A 168 11.52 0.33 -12.42
C ALA A 168 10.44 -0.67 -11.99
N ILE A 169 9.17 -0.35 -12.25
CA ILE A 169 8.02 -1.22 -11.94
C ILE A 169 8.04 -2.45 -12.83
N GLU A 170 8.32 -2.28 -14.13
CA GLU A 170 8.47 -3.38 -15.07
C GLU A 170 9.59 -4.34 -14.66
N GLU A 171 10.77 -3.82 -14.30
CA GLU A 171 11.87 -4.66 -13.84
C GLU A 171 11.56 -5.38 -12.53
N LEU A 172 10.91 -4.71 -11.58
CA LEU A 172 10.47 -5.34 -10.33
C LEU A 172 9.47 -6.46 -10.59
N VAL A 173 8.41 -6.21 -11.36
CA VAL A 173 7.42 -7.25 -11.68
C VAL A 173 8.07 -8.41 -12.42
N ARG A 174 8.93 -8.12 -13.40
CA ARG A 174 9.62 -9.15 -14.18
C ARG A 174 10.44 -10.10 -13.32
N ILE A 175 11.26 -9.59 -12.39
CA ILE A 175 12.08 -10.50 -11.55
C ILE A 175 11.22 -11.37 -10.63
N PHE A 176 10.07 -10.88 -10.17
CA PHE A 176 9.15 -11.67 -9.36
C PHE A 176 8.40 -12.73 -10.18
N GLU A 177 8.11 -12.46 -11.46
CA GLU A 177 7.46 -13.42 -12.36
C GLU A 177 8.45 -14.42 -12.99
N GLU A 178 9.71 -14.04 -13.23
CA GLU A 178 10.74 -14.92 -13.81
C GLU A 178 11.27 -15.92 -12.79
N SER A 179 11.48 -15.50 -11.53
CA SER A 179 11.91 -16.39 -10.44
C SER A 179 10.85 -17.42 -10.02
N GLU A 180 9.64 -17.33 -10.56
CA GLU A 180 8.61 -18.37 -10.43
C GLU A 180 8.91 -19.61 -11.28
N LYS A 181 9.63 -19.44 -12.40
CA LYS A 181 9.75 -20.47 -13.45
C LYS A 181 10.97 -21.39 -13.28
N GLU A 182 11.82 -21.13 -12.29
CA GLU A 182 12.99 -21.94 -11.93
C GLU A 182 12.68 -22.95 -10.83
#